data_AF-A0A2V5QCT1-F1
#
_entry.id   AF-A0A2V5QCT1-F1
#
_cell.length_a   1.000
_cell.length_b   1.000
_cell.length_c   1.000
_cell.angle_alpha   90.00
_cell.angle_beta   90.00
_cell.angle_gamma   90.00
#
_symmetry.space_group_name_H-M   'P 1'
#
loop_
_entity.id
_entity.type
_entity.pdbx_description
1 polymer ?
#
loop_
_entity_poly.entity_id
_entity_poly.type
_entity_poly.pdbx_seq_one_letter_code
_entity_poly.pdbx_strand_id
1 'polypeptide(L)'
;MTVYFLGQKGFCTYACPYGGFFGLADKLSPGKIRVTDACNQCGHCTATCTSNVLVHAEVKQYGMVVDPGCMKCMDCVSVCPNDALYFGFGKPTLFVP
;
A
#
# COMPACT_ATOMS: atom_id res chain seq x y z
N MET A 1 1.23 -8.96 24.06
CA MET A 1 0.14 -7.98 23.88
C MET A 1 0.20 -7.19 22.56
N THR A 2 1.37 -6.79 22.07
CA THR A 2 1.50 -5.92 20.86
C THR A 2 1.04 -6.54 19.55
N VAL A 3 1.25 -7.83 19.31
CA VAL A 3 0.76 -8.55 18.11
C VAL A 3 -0.76 -8.68 18.01
N TYR A 4 -1.47 -8.65 19.15
CA TYR A 4 -2.95 -8.72 19.17
C TYR A 4 -3.62 -7.39 18.86
N PHE A 5 -2.90 -6.26 19.05
CA PHE A 5 -3.43 -4.92 18.83
C PHE A 5 -3.12 -4.34 17.44
N LEU A 6 -1.97 -4.69 16.85
CA LEU A 6 -1.49 -4.12 15.57
C LEU A 6 -1.64 -5.07 14.37
N GLY A 7 -2.05 -6.32 14.61
CA GLY A 7 -2.07 -7.37 13.59
C GLY A 7 -0.66 -7.79 13.16
N GLN A 8 -0.56 -8.98 12.54
CA GLN A 8 0.72 -9.56 12.13
C GLN A 8 1.48 -8.66 11.13
N LYS A 9 0.74 -7.94 10.28
CA LYS A 9 1.29 -7.02 9.27
C LYS A 9 1.76 -5.69 9.88
N GLY A 10 1.03 -5.10 10.83
CA GLY A 10 1.43 -3.85 11.49
C GLY A 10 2.65 -4.02 12.41
N PHE A 11 2.82 -5.19 13.05
CA PHE A 11 4.03 -5.48 13.83
C PHE A 11 5.29 -5.50 12.95
N CYS A 12 5.21 -6.08 11.76
CA CYS A 12 6.33 -6.09 10.81
C CYS A 12 6.72 -4.68 10.38
N THR A 13 5.77 -3.76 10.20
CA THR A 13 6.05 -2.38 9.78
C THR A 13 6.59 -1.50 10.92
N TYR A 14 6.05 -1.62 12.14
CA TYR A 14 6.34 -0.67 13.22
C TYR A 14 7.24 -1.20 14.35
N ALA A 15 7.34 -2.51 14.53
CA ALA A 15 8.02 -3.09 15.69
C ALA A 15 9.20 -4.02 15.33
N CYS A 16 9.27 -4.52 14.09
CA CYS A 16 10.36 -5.39 13.65
C CYS A 16 11.53 -4.56 13.08
N PRO A 17 12.78 -4.75 13.54
CA PRO A 17 13.95 -4.10 12.94
C PRO A 17 14.15 -4.46 11.46
N TYR A 18 13.67 -5.63 11.02
CA TYR A 18 13.63 -6.02 9.61
C TYR A 18 12.57 -5.26 8.80
N GLY A 19 11.53 -4.73 9.45
CA GLY A 19 10.51 -3.87 8.83
C GLY A 19 11.10 -2.62 8.19
N GLY A 20 12.08 -2.01 8.84
CA GLY A 20 12.80 -0.86 8.29
C GLY A 20 13.59 -1.21 7.01
N PHE A 21 14.21 -2.39 6.97
CA PHE A 21 14.88 -2.89 5.76
C PHE A 21 13.90 -3.16 4.63
N PHE A 22 12.75 -3.77 4.93
CA PHE A 22 11.71 -4.01 3.93
C PHE A 22 11.02 -2.73 3.45
N GLY A 23 10.85 -1.72 4.30
CA GLY A 23 10.36 -0.41 3.89
C GLY A 23 11.33 0.33 2.96
N LEU A 24 12.64 0.17 3.18
CA LEU A 24 13.67 0.73 2.30
C LEU A 24 13.73 -0.03 0.96
N ALA A 25 13.67 -1.36 1.02
CA ALA A 25 13.57 -2.22 -0.16
C ALA A 25 12.27 -1.94 -0.93
N ASP A 26 11.18 -1.61 -0.24
CA ASP A 26 9.94 -1.20 -0.87
C ASP A 26 10.13 0.10 -1.64
N LYS A 27 10.74 1.14 -1.05
CA LYS A 27 11.01 2.40 -1.76
C LYS A 27 11.82 2.22 -3.04
N LEU A 28 12.73 1.26 -3.08
CA LEU A 28 13.53 0.93 -4.26
C LEU A 28 12.78 0.04 -5.26
N SER A 29 11.78 -0.71 -4.82
CA SER A 29 11.06 -1.69 -5.64
C SER A 29 10.16 -1.01 -6.69
N PRO A 30 10.32 -1.33 -7.99
CA PRO A 30 9.53 -0.76 -9.07
C PRO A 30 8.07 -1.27 -9.12
N GLY A 31 7.79 -2.41 -8.47
CA GLY A 31 6.46 -3.00 -8.42
C GLY A 31 5.58 -2.31 -7.39
N LYS A 32 4.53 -1.61 -7.85
CA LYS A 32 3.61 -0.82 -7.02
C LYS A 32 2.17 -0.98 -7.47
N ILE A 33 1.25 -0.75 -6.52
CA ILE A 33 -0.18 -0.66 -6.80
C ILE A 33 -0.45 0.73 -7.35
N ARG A 34 -0.94 0.79 -8.58
CA ARG A 34 -1.25 2.00 -9.32
C ARG A 34 -2.75 2.12 -9.52
N VAL A 35 -3.18 3.35 -9.79
CA VAL A 35 -4.57 3.68 -10.05
C VAL A 35 -4.75 4.11 -11.49
N THR A 36 -5.91 3.80 -12.05
CA THR A 36 -6.40 4.33 -13.33
C THR A 36 -7.41 5.45 -13.09
N ASP A 37 -7.72 6.22 -14.13
CA ASP A 37 -8.73 7.29 -14.08
C ASP A 37 -10.16 6.79 -13.76
N ALA A 38 -10.39 5.48 -13.77
CA ALA A 38 -11.66 4.86 -13.38
C ALA A 38 -11.93 4.89 -11.84
N CYS A 39 -11.00 5.41 -11.05
CA CYS A 39 -11.14 5.45 -9.59
C CYS A 39 -12.07 6.57 -9.09
N ASN A 40 -13.21 6.16 -8.50
CA ASN A 40 -14.20 7.07 -7.92
C ASN A 40 -13.96 7.44 -6.44
N GLN A 41 -12.77 7.18 -5.89
CA GLN A 41 -12.41 7.51 -4.50
C GLN A 41 -13.34 6.94 -3.41
N CYS A 42 -13.90 5.74 -3.64
CA CYS A 42 -14.86 5.09 -2.74
C CYS A 42 -14.30 4.66 -1.37
N GLY A 43 -12.97 4.59 -1.18
CA GLY A 43 -12.34 4.25 0.10
C GLY A 43 -12.35 2.77 0.49
N HIS A 44 -13.03 1.89 -0.25
CA HIS A 44 -13.10 0.44 0.04
C HIS A 44 -11.72 -0.23 0.15
N CYS A 45 -10.77 0.18 -0.69
CA CYS A 45 -9.39 -0.31 -0.67
C CYS A 45 -8.69 -0.05 0.68
N THR A 46 -9.02 1.04 1.37
CA THR A 46 -8.46 1.38 2.68
C THR A 46 -9.15 0.62 3.80
N ALA A 47 -10.47 0.45 3.72
CA ALA A 47 -11.24 -0.32 4.70
C ALA A 47 -10.80 -1.80 4.77
N THR A 48 -10.43 -2.40 3.63
CA THR A 48 -9.93 -3.79 3.59
C THR A 48 -8.43 -3.91 3.88
N CYS A 49 -7.69 -2.80 3.97
CA CYS A 49 -6.24 -2.85 4.08
C CYS A 49 -5.81 -3.30 5.49
N THR A 50 -5.34 -4.54 5.61
CA THR A 50 -4.83 -5.07 6.90
C THR A 50 -3.53 -4.41 7.34
N SER A 51 -2.83 -3.71 6.44
CA SER A 51 -1.61 -2.95 6.76
C SER A 51 -1.89 -1.56 7.34
N ASN A 52 -3.17 -1.18 7.47
CA ASN A 52 -3.60 0.13 7.98
C ASN A 52 -3.05 1.32 7.17
N VAL A 53 -2.87 1.12 5.85
CA VAL A 53 -2.41 2.15 4.91
C VAL A 53 -3.62 2.86 4.29
N LEU A 54 -3.54 4.18 4.17
CA LEU A 54 -4.58 5.02 3.56
C LEU A 54 -4.49 5.01 2.02
N VAL A 55 -4.70 3.83 1.42
CA VAL A 55 -4.58 3.61 -0.04
C VAL A 55 -5.34 4.65 -0.85
N HIS A 56 -6.57 5.02 -0.45
CA HIS A 56 -7.41 5.98 -1.18
C HIS A 56 -6.82 7.40 -1.22
N ALA A 57 -6.14 7.82 -0.16
CA ALA A 57 -5.50 9.13 -0.08
C ALA A 57 -4.21 9.15 -0.90
N GLU A 58 -3.40 8.09 -0.78
CA GLU A 58 -2.15 7.98 -1.52
C GLU A 58 -2.37 7.90 -3.03
N VAL A 59 -3.32 7.09 -3.49
CA VAL A 59 -3.61 7.01 -4.93
C VAL A 59 -4.18 8.32 -5.48
N LYS A 60 -4.87 9.12 -4.66
CA LYS A 60 -5.33 10.46 -5.06
C LYS A 60 -4.18 11.45 -5.22
N GLN A 61 -3.24 11.44 -4.27
CA GLN A 61 -2.15 12.42 -4.22
C GLN A 61 -1.00 12.04 -5.16
N TYR A 62 -0.66 10.76 -5.23
CA TYR A 62 0.56 10.27 -5.88
C TYR A 62 0.28 9.34 -7.07
N GLY A 63 -0.98 8.96 -7.32
CA GLY A 63 -1.33 8.00 -8.39
C GLY A 63 -0.88 6.56 -8.11
N MET A 64 -0.28 6.31 -6.94
CA MET A 64 0.17 4.99 -6.51
C MET A 64 0.30 4.93 -4.99
N VAL A 65 0.37 3.72 -4.45
CA VAL A 65 0.62 3.48 -3.03
C VAL A 65 2.12 3.66 -2.77
N VAL A 66 2.46 4.59 -1.88
CA VAL A 66 3.84 4.99 -1.57
C VAL A 66 4.25 4.63 -0.15
N ASP A 67 3.28 4.27 0.71
CA ASP A 67 3.55 3.89 2.08
C ASP A 67 4.44 2.64 2.15
N PRO A 68 5.58 2.70 2.87
CA PRO A 68 6.49 1.56 3.03
C PRO A 68 5.87 0.42 3.86
N GLY A 69 4.77 0.66 4.57
CA GLY A 69 3.97 -0.35 5.26
C GLY A 69 3.05 -1.16 4.35
N CYS A 70 2.95 -0.79 3.06
CA CYS A 70 2.23 -1.59 2.08
C CYS A 70 2.96 -2.91 1.80
N MET A 71 2.37 -4.03 2.26
CA MET A 71 2.93 -5.37 2.04
C MET A 71 2.61 -5.94 0.64
N LYS A 72 2.02 -5.14 -0.27
CA LYS A 72 1.64 -5.56 -1.64
C LYS A 72 0.82 -6.86 -1.68
N CYS A 73 -0.08 -7.05 -0.73
CA CYS A 73 -0.95 -8.22 -0.67
C CYS A 73 -2.01 -8.27 -1.78
N MET A 74 -2.20 -7.18 -2.54
CA MET A 74 -3.16 -7.07 -3.65
C MET A 74 -4.65 -7.18 -3.24
N ASP A 75 -4.95 -7.25 -1.93
CA ASP A 75 -6.32 -7.25 -1.39
C ASP A 75 -7.15 -6.06 -1.91
N CYS A 76 -6.52 -4.90 -2.07
CA CYS A 76 -7.14 -3.70 -2.59
C CYS A 76 -7.53 -3.79 -4.08
N VAL A 77 -6.83 -4.60 -4.88
CA VAL A 77 -7.15 -4.84 -6.29
C VAL A 77 -8.38 -5.74 -6.36
N SER A 78 -8.41 -6.83 -5.60
CA SER A 78 -9.52 -7.80 -5.61
C SER A 78 -10.86 -7.25 -5.09
N VAL A 79 -10.82 -6.23 -4.23
CA VAL A 79 -12.03 -5.63 -3.62
C VAL A 79 -12.49 -4.38 -4.39
N CYS A 80 -11.74 -3.90 -5.37
CA CYS A 80 -12.10 -2.68 -6.08
C CYS A 80 -13.34 -2.90 -6.95
N PRO A 81 -14.48 -2.22 -6.72
CA PRO A 81 -15.70 -2.43 -7.50
C PRO A 81 -15.60 -1.90 -8.94
N ASN A 82 -14.61 -1.04 -9.22
CA ASN A 82 -14.39 -0.46 -10.55
C ASN A 82 -13.15 -1.05 -11.25
N ASP A 83 -12.51 -2.06 -10.65
CA ASP A 83 -11.23 -2.63 -11.12
C ASP A 83 -10.16 -1.56 -11.46
N ALA A 84 -10.22 -0.41 -10.77
CA ALA A 84 -9.42 0.76 -11.10
C ALA A 84 -7.97 0.66 -10.58
N LEU A 85 -7.73 -0.26 -9.63
CA LEU A 85 -6.44 -0.52 -9.01
C LEU A 85 -5.77 -1.70 -9.72
N TYR A 86 -4.50 -1.58 -10.04
CA TYR A 86 -3.73 -2.66 -10.64
C TYR A 86 -2.31 -2.72 -10.08
N PHE A 87 -1.73 -3.91 -10.08
CA PHE A 87 -0.31 -4.06 -9.76
C PHE A 87 0.52 -3.92 -11.04
N GLY A 88 1.42 -2.95 -11.05
CA GLY A 88 2.26 -2.67 -12.21
C GLY A 88 3.68 -2.30 -11.81
N PHE A 89 4.62 -2.55 -12.72
CA PHE A 89 6.01 -2.10 -12.58
C PHE A 89 6.15 -0.71 -13.17
N GLY A 90 6.83 0.20 -12.46
CA GLY A 90 7.03 1.56 -12.94
C GLY A 90 8.01 2.33 -12.05
N LYS A 91 7.94 3.66 -12.09
CA LYS A 91 8.84 4.53 -11.32
C LYS A 91 8.82 4.18 -9.82
N PRO A 92 9.99 4.02 -9.18
CA PRO A 92 10.07 3.77 -7.74
C PRO A 92 9.48 4.93 -6.93
N THR A 93 9.01 4.63 -5.72
CA THR A 93 8.54 5.63 -4.74
C THR A 93 9.62 6.65 -4.40
N LEU A 94 10.89 6.31 -4.61
CA LEU A 94 12.04 7.20 -4.42
C LEU A 94 11.96 8.50 -5.26
N PHE A 95 11.17 8.52 -6.33
CA PHE A 95 10.95 9.69 -7.19
C PHE A 95 9.63 10.42 -6.90
N VAL A 96 8.90 10.03 -5.86
CA VAL A 96 7.71 10.75 -5.40
C VAL A 96 8.12 11.75 -4.33
N PRO A 97 7.74 13.04 -4.46
CA PRO A 97 8.07 14.09 -3.50
C PRO A 97 7.33 13.93 -2.16
#